data_AF-A0A3D1Z644-F1
#
_entry.id   AF-A0A3D1Z644-F1
#
_cell.length_a   1.000
_cell.length_b   1.000
_cell.length_c   1.000
_cell.angle_alpha   90.00
_cell.angle_beta   90.00
_cell.angle_gamma   90.00
#
_symmetry.space_group_name_H-M   'P 1'
#
loop_
_entity.id
_entity.type
_entity.pdbx_description
1 polymer ?
#
loop_
_entity_poly.entity_id
_entity_poly.type
_entity_poly.pdbx_seq_one_letter_code
_entity_poly.pdbx_strand_id
1 'polypeptide(L)'
;MAHFFLGLNPAVMRFEPYIPSINHIPRLRAKDVSLITCPNATVYVFPSVGGYFGGDLISGAIASGIAENEGVSLLLDIGTNVEAILGNKEWLVAIAGSAGPALEAGVADCARRAEPGAIERVTIDPATFEPSYSAIDDQPAYGFCGSGLIDLVAQLYLSGLLDSTGRFVLDKKTARWREINGRMAYVLDEGVNGQTPTYLTEKDIHNLLTTKAAMIAATTILINSVGVALEDIEHIYTAGSFGIHIDVDSATTIGLYPKLPKERFITLGNGSLAGARAILLNAERINEAEHIADTITYLELNVHPEFMDIFRSARYI
;
A
#
# COMPACT_ATOMS: atom_id res chain seq x y z
N MET A 1 -14.22 6.97 -4.85
CA MET A 1 -14.96 7.39 -3.63
C MET A 1 -15.65 8.74 -3.77
N ALA A 2 -15.01 9.75 -4.37
CA ALA A 2 -15.60 11.08 -4.58
C ALA A 2 -17.00 11.05 -5.24
N HIS A 3 -17.22 10.24 -6.27
CA HIS A 3 -18.53 10.11 -6.92
C HIS A 3 -19.64 9.70 -5.95
N PHE A 4 -19.39 8.72 -5.08
CA PHE A 4 -20.36 8.31 -4.06
C PHE A 4 -20.65 9.44 -3.07
N PHE A 5 -19.61 10.13 -2.61
CA PHE A 5 -19.75 11.29 -1.71
C PHE A 5 -20.61 12.39 -2.33
N LEU A 6 -20.47 12.63 -3.64
CA LEU A 6 -21.20 13.64 -4.39
C LEU A 6 -22.58 13.17 -4.91
N GLY A 7 -22.97 11.91 -4.67
CA GLY A 7 -24.20 11.34 -5.23
C GLY A 7 -24.19 11.18 -6.75
N LEU A 8 -23.01 11.13 -7.37
CA LEU A 8 -22.84 10.90 -8.81
C LEU A 8 -22.83 9.40 -9.12
N ASN A 9 -23.37 9.03 -10.28
CA ASN A 9 -23.37 7.64 -10.74
C ASN A 9 -21.97 7.23 -11.25
N PRO A 10 -21.25 6.27 -10.62
CA PRO A 10 -19.94 5.82 -11.07
C PRO A 10 -20.01 4.63 -12.04
N ALA A 11 -21.20 4.18 -12.46
CA ALA A 11 -21.37 2.91 -13.18
C ALA A 11 -20.58 2.83 -14.50
N VAL A 12 -20.32 3.96 -15.15
CA VAL A 12 -19.57 4.01 -16.42
C VAL A 12 -18.05 3.87 -16.22
N MET A 13 -17.52 4.15 -15.03
CA MET A 13 -16.08 4.13 -14.74
C MET A 13 -15.44 2.75 -14.87
N ARG A 14 -16.23 1.68 -14.69
CA ARG A 14 -15.75 0.29 -14.79
C ARG A 14 -15.72 -0.27 -16.21
N PHE A 15 -16.30 0.45 -17.17
CA PHE A 15 -16.38 0.02 -18.55
C PHE A 15 -15.38 0.80 -19.37
N GLU A 16 -14.65 0.11 -20.24
CA GLU A 16 -13.75 0.74 -21.20
C GLU A 16 -14.49 1.85 -21.98
N PRO A 17 -13.92 3.07 -22.10
CA PRO A 17 -12.55 3.46 -21.77
C PRO A 17 -12.35 4.08 -20.37
N TYR A 18 -13.09 3.61 -19.36
CA TYR A 18 -12.92 3.90 -17.93
C TYR A 18 -13.11 5.38 -17.53
N ILE A 19 -14.10 6.04 -18.13
CA ILE A 19 -14.28 7.49 -17.99
C ILE A 19 -15.05 7.83 -16.69
N PRO A 20 -14.51 8.70 -15.82
CA PRO A 20 -15.22 9.24 -14.67
C PRO A 20 -16.26 10.29 -15.07
N SER A 21 -17.33 10.39 -14.29
CA SER A 21 -18.38 11.40 -14.51
C SER A 21 -17.85 12.84 -14.37
N ILE A 22 -16.84 13.03 -13.53
CA ILE A 22 -16.16 14.32 -13.28
C ILE A 22 -14.79 14.02 -12.66
N ASN A 23 -13.79 14.83 -13.01
CA ASN A 23 -12.45 14.80 -12.42
C ASN A 23 -12.13 16.07 -11.63
N HIS A 24 -12.54 17.23 -12.14
CA HIS A 24 -12.36 18.51 -11.47
C HIS A 24 -13.68 18.94 -10.85
N ILE A 25 -13.74 18.95 -9.52
CA ILE A 25 -14.94 19.26 -8.77
C ILE A 25 -14.85 20.72 -8.34
N PRO A 26 -15.85 21.57 -8.67
CA PRO A 26 -15.85 22.94 -8.21
C PRO A 26 -15.95 23.00 -6.69
N ARG A 27 -15.53 24.11 -6.09
CA ARG A 27 -15.70 24.32 -4.64
C ARG A 27 -17.18 24.22 -4.26
N LEU A 28 -17.49 23.39 -3.29
CA LEU A 28 -18.85 23.13 -2.84
C LEU A 28 -19.11 23.81 -1.49
N ARG A 29 -20.38 23.88 -1.09
CA ARG A 29 -20.74 24.24 0.29
C ARG A 29 -21.15 22.99 1.05
N ALA A 30 -20.88 22.95 2.34
CA ALA A 30 -21.22 21.82 3.20
C ALA A 30 -22.69 21.39 3.09
N LYS A 31 -23.62 22.37 3.03
CA LYS A 31 -25.05 22.09 2.85
C LYS A 31 -25.42 21.42 1.53
N ASP A 32 -24.64 21.65 0.46
CA ASP A 32 -24.93 21.13 -0.87
C ASP A 32 -24.55 19.62 -0.97
N VAL A 33 -23.69 19.14 -0.07
CA VAL A 33 -23.24 17.75 0.04
C VAL A 33 -23.67 17.08 1.36
N SER A 34 -24.63 17.68 2.07
CA SER A 34 -25.16 17.15 3.34
C SER A 34 -24.10 16.91 4.43
N LEU A 35 -23.01 17.67 4.43
CA LEU A 35 -21.96 17.55 5.45
C LEU A 35 -22.39 18.29 6.74
N ILE A 36 -22.38 17.57 7.87
CA ILE A 36 -22.84 18.10 9.18
C ILE A 36 -21.75 18.99 9.78
N THR A 37 -21.73 20.25 9.36
CA THR A 37 -20.84 21.33 9.85
C THR A 37 -21.48 22.70 9.58
N CYS A 38 -20.73 23.80 9.65
CA CYS A 38 -21.21 25.12 9.25
C CYS A 38 -21.76 25.08 7.80
N PRO A 39 -23.05 25.40 7.56
CA PRO A 39 -23.70 25.16 6.26
C PRO A 39 -23.04 25.82 5.04
N ASN A 40 -22.38 26.96 5.25
CA ASN A 40 -21.69 27.72 4.19
C ASN A 40 -20.16 27.47 4.20
N ALA A 41 -19.65 26.52 4.99
CA ALA A 41 -18.25 26.13 4.92
C ALA A 41 -17.92 25.60 3.52
N THR A 42 -16.75 25.97 3.02
CA THR A 42 -16.26 25.47 1.73
C THR A 42 -15.84 24.02 1.90
N VAL A 43 -16.33 23.15 1.01
CA VAL A 43 -15.87 21.78 0.88
C VAL A 43 -15.03 21.72 -0.40
N TYR A 44 -13.76 21.40 -0.22
CA TYR A 44 -12.85 21.08 -1.31
C TYR A 44 -12.75 19.57 -1.44
N VAL A 45 -12.90 19.08 -2.67
CA VAL A 45 -12.67 17.68 -3.01
C VAL A 45 -11.49 17.68 -3.97
N PHE A 46 -10.45 16.92 -3.64
CA PHE A 46 -9.28 16.78 -4.50
C PHE A 46 -9.70 16.29 -5.89
N PRO A 47 -9.04 16.79 -6.96
CA PRO A 47 -9.28 16.31 -8.30
C PRO A 47 -8.86 14.84 -8.45
N SER A 48 -9.37 14.16 -9.47
CA SER A 48 -8.93 12.82 -9.88
C SER A 48 -8.38 12.83 -11.31
N VAL A 49 -7.60 11.81 -11.66
CA VAL A 49 -7.07 11.61 -13.01
C VAL A 49 -7.49 10.22 -13.50
N GLY A 50 -8.04 10.10 -14.72
CA GLY A 50 -8.55 8.82 -15.20
C GLY A 50 -9.68 8.22 -14.33
N GLY A 51 -9.96 6.92 -14.51
CA GLY A 51 -11.06 6.24 -13.81
C GLY A 51 -10.71 5.70 -12.42
N TYR A 52 -9.44 5.39 -12.17
CA TYR A 52 -8.99 4.68 -10.96
C TYR A 52 -7.98 5.45 -10.12
N PHE A 53 -7.46 6.58 -10.61
CA PHE A 53 -6.50 7.39 -9.87
C PHE A 53 -7.21 8.58 -9.21
N GLY A 54 -7.42 8.44 -7.89
CA GLY A 54 -8.26 9.34 -7.11
C GLY A 54 -7.53 10.56 -6.53
N GLY A 55 -8.31 11.41 -5.86
CA GLY A 55 -7.78 12.60 -5.18
C GLY A 55 -7.02 12.29 -3.88
N ASP A 56 -7.16 11.08 -3.34
CA ASP A 56 -6.28 10.54 -2.30
C ASP A 56 -4.82 10.52 -2.72
N LEU A 57 -4.52 10.16 -3.97
CA LEU A 57 -3.15 10.12 -4.50
C LEU A 57 -2.62 11.52 -4.85
N ILE A 58 -3.47 12.40 -5.38
CA ILE A 58 -3.12 13.82 -5.53
C ILE A 58 -2.78 14.41 -4.16
N SER A 59 -3.56 14.08 -3.14
CA SER A 59 -3.29 14.47 -1.76
C SER A 59 -1.99 13.85 -1.22
N GLY A 60 -1.71 12.59 -1.55
CA GLY A 60 -0.43 11.93 -1.27
C GLY A 60 0.76 12.65 -1.92
N ALA A 61 0.62 13.12 -3.16
CA ALA A 61 1.64 13.89 -3.86
C ALA A 61 1.93 15.24 -3.19
N ILE A 62 0.88 15.93 -2.71
CA ILE A 62 0.98 17.14 -1.88
C ILE A 62 1.72 16.84 -0.57
N ALA A 63 1.43 15.69 0.06
CA ALA A 63 2.08 15.29 1.31
C ALA A 63 3.56 14.94 1.12
N SER A 64 3.92 14.33 -0.02
CA SER A 64 5.27 13.89 -0.32
C SER A 64 6.17 15.02 -0.85
N GLY A 65 5.59 16.04 -1.47
CA GLY A 65 6.34 17.07 -2.19
C GLY A 65 6.96 16.56 -3.49
N ILE A 66 6.48 15.44 -4.05
CA ILE A 66 7.05 14.82 -5.26
C ILE A 66 7.12 15.79 -6.44
N ALA A 67 6.12 16.66 -6.56
CA ALA A 67 6.02 17.68 -7.61
C ALA A 67 6.87 18.94 -7.35
N GLU A 68 7.64 18.97 -6.26
CA GLU A 68 8.56 20.06 -5.92
C GLU A 68 10.03 19.63 -6.10
N ASN A 69 10.28 18.32 -6.20
CA ASN A 69 11.63 17.77 -6.32
C ASN A 69 12.24 18.03 -7.70
N GLU A 70 13.56 18.31 -7.72
CA GLU A 70 14.34 18.40 -8.96
C GLU A 70 14.60 16.99 -9.53
N GLY A 71 15.04 16.07 -8.67
CA GLY A 71 15.33 14.68 -9.01
C GLY A 71 14.09 13.79 -9.07
N VAL A 72 14.25 12.62 -9.69
CA VAL A 72 13.14 11.67 -9.88
C VAL A 72 12.80 11.01 -8.54
N SER A 73 11.52 11.00 -8.23
CA SER A 73 10.96 10.40 -7.03
C SER A 73 9.81 9.47 -7.39
N LEU A 74 9.56 8.49 -6.52
CA LEU A 74 8.48 7.53 -6.63
C LEU A 74 7.61 7.61 -5.38
N LEU A 75 6.32 7.87 -5.54
CA LEU A 75 5.32 7.73 -4.49
C LEU A 75 4.57 6.41 -4.71
N LEU A 76 4.56 5.56 -3.70
CA LEU A 76 3.80 4.32 -3.64
C LEU A 76 2.72 4.45 -2.58
N ASP A 77 1.45 4.32 -2.96
CA ASP A 77 0.36 4.14 -1.99
C ASP A 77 0.06 2.64 -1.85
N ILE A 78 0.37 2.12 -0.67
CA ILE A 78 0.27 0.71 -0.33
C ILE A 78 -1.03 0.50 0.43
N GLY A 79 -2.08 0.13 -0.31
CA GLY A 79 -3.38 -0.18 0.26
C GLY A 79 -4.10 -1.29 -0.51
N THR A 80 -5.42 -1.13 -0.62
CA THR A 80 -6.27 -2.04 -1.40
C THR A 80 -5.94 -2.05 -2.89
N ASN A 81 -5.52 -0.91 -3.43
CA ASN A 81 -5.13 -0.76 -4.82
C ASN A 81 -3.60 -0.65 -4.93
N VAL A 82 -3.09 -0.94 -6.12
CA VAL A 82 -1.72 -0.60 -6.51
C VAL A 82 -1.77 0.76 -7.15
N GLU A 83 -1.19 1.74 -6.48
CA GLU A 83 -1.26 3.14 -6.88
C GLU A 83 0.13 3.75 -6.73
N ALA A 84 0.62 4.37 -7.80
CA ALA A 84 1.95 4.96 -7.80
C ALA A 84 2.05 6.20 -8.69
N ILE A 85 2.93 7.12 -8.30
CA ILE A 85 3.33 8.30 -9.07
C ILE A 85 4.85 8.31 -9.20
N LEU A 86 5.36 8.47 -10.40
CA LEU A 86 6.78 8.62 -10.69
C LEU A 86 7.01 9.96 -11.38
N GLY A 87 8.04 10.69 -10.96
CA GLY A 87 8.43 11.92 -11.64
C GLY A 87 9.08 12.92 -10.72
N ASN A 88 8.97 14.18 -11.11
CA ASN A 88 9.57 15.33 -10.43
C ASN A 88 8.71 16.58 -10.68
N LYS A 89 9.25 17.78 -10.45
CA LYS A 89 8.55 19.04 -10.69
C LYS A 89 8.18 19.33 -12.16
N GLU A 90 8.83 18.67 -13.12
CA GLU A 90 8.65 18.95 -14.55
C GLU A 90 7.66 18.00 -15.21
N TRP A 91 7.59 16.77 -14.73
CA TRP A 91 6.71 15.74 -15.28
C TRP A 91 6.28 14.75 -14.19
N LEU A 92 5.06 14.24 -14.33
CA LEU A 92 4.52 13.20 -13.46
C LEU A 92 3.82 12.16 -14.32
N VAL A 93 4.12 10.88 -14.07
CA VAL A 93 3.40 9.75 -14.64
C VAL A 93 2.81 8.94 -13.50
N ALA A 94 1.58 8.50 -13.65
CA ALA A 94 0.89 7.77 -12.62
C ALA A 94 0.21 6.51 -13.14
N ILE A 95 0.04 5.55 -12.23
CA ILE A 95 -0.63 4.29 -12.51
C ILE A 95 -1.51 3.92 -11.32
N ALA A 96 -2.66 3.33 -11.62
CA ALA A 96 -3.57 2.78 -10.62
C ALA A 96 -4.15 1.46 -11.13
N GLY A 97 -4.36 0.51 -10.24
CA GLY A 97 -4.98 -0.75 -10.57
C GLY A 97 -5.27 -1.62 -9.35
N SER A 98 -5.84 -2.80 -9.59
CA SER A 98 -6.18 -3.70 -8.49
C SER A 98 -4.96 -4.48 -8.02
N ALA A 99 -4.71 -4.47 -6.71
CA ALA A 99 -3.62 -5.20 -6.10
C ALA A 99 -3.94 -6.69 -5.84
N GLY A 100 -5.21 -7.09 -5.91
CA GLY A 100 -5.69 -8.34 -5.31
C GLY A 100 -6.20 -8.10 -3.88
N PRO A 101 -6.49 -9.15 -3.08
CA PRO A 101 -7.00 -8.96 -1.72
C PRO A 101 -5.99 -8.15 -0.90
N ALA A 102 -6.40 -6.89 -0.69
CA ALA A 102 -5.67 -5.75 -0.16
C ALA A 102 -4.58 -6.08 0.83
N LEU A 103 -3.41 -5.46 0.69
CA LEU A 103 -2.48 -5.15 1.79
C LEU A 103 -3.24 -4.27 2.80
N GLU A 104 -4.24 -4.84 3.47
CA GLU A 104 -5.13 -4.32 4.50
C GLU A 104 -5.64 -5.51 5.33
N ALA A 105 -6.69 -5.34 6.15
CA ALA A 105 -7.23 -6.40 7.02
C ALA A 105 -7.76 -7.66 6.29
N GLY A 106 -7.85 -7.62 4.95
CA GLY A 106 -8.32 -8.76 4.13
C GLY A 106 -7.22 -9.70 3.63
N VAL A 107 -5.94 -9.36 3.78
CA VAL A 107 -4.84 -10.18 3.21
C VAL A 107 -4.68 -11.51 3.94
N ALA A 108 -4.89 -11.51 5.26
CA ALA A 108 -4.66 -12.66 6.14
C ALA A 108 -5.77 -12.79 7.18
N ASP A 109 -6.03 -14.01 7.64
CA ASP A 109 -7.07 -14.28 8.66
C ASP A 109 -6.81 -13.48 9.97
N CYS A 110 -5.54 -13.33 10.35
CA CYS A 110 -5.11 -12.55 11.52
C CYS A 110 -4.69 -11.09 11.19
N ALA A 111 -4.96 -10.56 9.98
CA ALA A 111 -4.60 -9.19 9.63
C ALA A 111 -5.50 -8.16 10.35
N ARG A 112 -4.90 -7.04 10.75
CA ARG A 112 -5.48 -5.91 11.48
C ARG A 112 -4.97 -4.60 10.89
N ARG A 113 -5.65 -3.50 11.20
CA ARG A 113 -5.11 -2.15 10.95
C ARG A 113 -3.94 -1.87 11.88
N ALA A 114 -3.08 -0.92 11.50
CA ALA A 114 -2.01 -0.43 12.36
C ALA A 114 -2.59 0.41 13.52
N GLU A 115 -3.09 -0.28 14.54
CA GLU A 115 -3.71 0.26 15.75
C GLU A 115 -3.09 -0.40 16.99
N PRO A 116 -3.21 0.20 18.20
CA PRO A 116 -2.63 -0.34 19.43
C PRO A 116 -2.96 -1.82 19.63
N GLY A 117 -1.94 -2.67 19.79
CA GLY A 117 -2.04 -4.13 19.93
C GLY A 117 -1.91 -4.92 18.62
N ALA A 118 -1.82 -4.26 17.47
CA ALA A 118 -1.43 -4.95 16.23
C ALA A 118 0.09 -5.21 16.24
N ILE A 119 0.49 -6.43 15.91
CA ILE A 119 1.90 -6.82 15.78
C ILE A 119 2.51 -6.09 14.59
N GLU A 120 3.58 -5.34 14.84
CA GLU A 120 4.24 -4.50 13.83
C GLU A 120 5.67 -4.92 13.49
N ARG A 121 6.33 -5.68 14.38
CA ARG A 121 7.66 -6.24 14.17
C ARG A 121 7.72 -7.69 14.57
N VAL A 122 8.45 -8.49 13.80
CA VAL A 122 8.67 -9.90 14.07
C VAL A 122 10.12 -10.26 13.78
N THR A 123 10.72 -11.07 14.64
CA THR A 123 12.02 -11.73 14.42
C THR A 123 11.88 -13.22 14.70
N ILE A 124 12.66 -14.05 13.99
CA ILE A 124 12.73 -15.49 14.26
C ILE A 124 14.19 -15.86 14.46
N ASP A 125 14.49 -16.55 15.57
CA ASP A 125 15.81 -17.12 15.79
C ASP A 125 16.05 -18.26 14.78
N PRO A 126 17.09 -18.17 13.92
CA PRO A 126 17.30 -19.15 12.85
C PRO A 126 17.77 -20.52 13.35
N ALA A 127 18.22 -20.64 14.60
CA ALA A 127 18.68 -21.88 15.21
C ALA A 127 17.55 -22.60 15.96
N THR A 128 16.68 -21.85 16.65
CA THR A 128 15.61 -22.42 17.48
C THR A 128 14.23 -22.36 16.81
N PHE A 129 14.06 -21.50 15.80
CA PHE A 129 12.77 -21.15 15.20
C PHE A 129 11.77 -20.53 16.17
N GLU A 130 12.25 -20.02 17.31
CA GLU A 130 11.41 -19.30 18.26
C GLU A 130 11.23 -17.85 17.81
N PRO A 131 9.98 -17.36 17.74
CA PRO A 131 9.72 -15.98 17.35
C PRO A 131 9.84 -15.02 18.52
N SER A 132 10.10 -13.75 18.21
CA SER A 132 9.87 -12.60 19.07
C SER A 132 9.13 -11.52 18.28
N TYR A 133 8.32 -10.71 18.95
CA TYR A 133 7.53 -9.67 18.28
C TYR A 133 7.29 -8.47 19.20
N SER A 134 6.95 -7.34 18.59
CA SER A 134 6.40 -6.16 19.28
C SER A 134 5.05 -5.78 18.67
N ALA A 135 4.16 -5.29 19.52
CA ALA A 135 2.86 -4.75 19.13
C ALA A 135 2.82 -3.26 19.40
N ILE A 136 2.03 -2.53 18.61
CA ILE A 136 1.88 -1.07 18.73
C ILE A 136 1.41 -0.73 20.15
N ASP A 137 2.03 0.31 20.75
CA ASP A 137 1.78 0.81 22.11
C ASP A 137 1.94 -0.24 23.23
N ASP A 138 2.75 -1.29 22.99
CA ASP A 138 3.02 -2.38 23.94
C ASP A 138 1.73 -3.03 24.49
N GLN A 139 0.64 -3.00 23.72
CA GLN A 139 -0.64 -3.60 24.10
C GLN A 139 -0.67 -5.11 23.81
N PRO A 140 -1.58 -5.87 24.45
CA PRO A 140 -1.77 -7.28 24.13
C PRO A 140 -2.03 -7.51 22.64
N ALA A 141 -1.27 -8.43 22.05
CA ALA A 141 -1.34 -8.72 20.63
C ALA A 141 -2.69 -9.32 20.24
N TYR A 142 -3.27 -8.90 19.10
CA TYR A 142 -4.53 -9.47 18.59
C TYR A 142 -4.56 -9.63 17.07
N GLY A 143 -3.38 -9.76 16.45
CA GLY A 143 -3.18 -9.95 15.02
C GLY A 143 -2.01 -9.13 14.48
N PHE A 144 -1.81 -9.15 13.16
CA PHE A 144 -0.72 -8.45 12.48
C PHE A 144 -1.22 -7.19 11.80
N CYS A 145 -0.50 -6.08 11.92
CA CYS A 145 -0.56 -5.07 10.86
C CYS A 145 0.31 -5.51 9.68
N GLY A 146 0.28 -4.78 8.58
CA GLY A 146 1.02 -5.12 7.38
C GLY A 146 2.53 -5.12 7.53
N SER A 147 3.11 -4.23 8.35
CA SER A 147 4.55 -4.30 8.64
C SER A 147 4.91 -5.59 9.37
N GLY A 148 4.12 -6.00 10.36
CA GLY A 148 4.32 -7.26 11.08
C GLY A 148 4.14 -8.50 10.20
N LEU A 149 3.22 -8.44 9.23
CA LEU A 149 3.02 -9.50 8.25
C LEU A 149 4.21 -9.61 7.29
N ILE A 150 4.70 -8.49 6.77
CA ILE A 150 5.89 -8.44 5.90
C ILE A 150 7.12 -8.95 6.65
N ASP A 151 7.32 -8.51 7.89
CA ASP A 151 8.40 -8.99 8.76
C ASP A 151 8.30 -10.50 8.98
N LEU A 152 7.12 -11.02 9.34
CA LEU A 152 6.96 -12.46 9.57
C LEU A 152 7.30 -13.27 8.32
N VAL A 153 6.81 -12.88 7.14
CA VAL A 153 7.11 -13.60 5.89
C VAL A 153 8.59 -13.53 5.55
N ALA A 154 9.23 -12.36 5.72
CA ALA A 154 10.67 -12.20 5.53
C ALA A 154 11.46 -13.11 6.49
N GLN A 155 11.10 -13.14 7.77
CA GLN A 155 11.78 -13.96 8.78
C GLN A 155 11.58 -15.46 8.57
N LEU A 156 10.39 -15.90 8.15
CA LEU A 156 10.14 -17.30 7.79
C LEU A 156 11.00 -17.72 6.58
N TYR A 157 11.16 -16.83 5.58
CA TYR A 157 12.04 -17.08 4.45
C TYR A 157 13.52 -17.12 4.86
N LEU A 158 14.00 -16.14 5.62
CA LEU A 158 15.40 -16.07 6.08
C LEU A 158 15.80 -17.21 7.01
N SER A 159 14.88 -17.69 7.86
CA SER A 159 15.08 -18.87 8.70
C SER A 159 14.93 -20.19 7.90
N GLY A 160 14.51 -20.12 6.63
CA GLY A 160 14.25 -21.24 5.73
C GLY A 160 13.07 -22.11 6.15
N LEU A 161 12.16 -21.59 6.97
CA LEU A 161 10.85 -22.19 7.27
C LEU A 161 9.86 -22.00 6.11
N LEU A 162 10.18 -21.09 5.19
CA LEU A 162 9.44 -20.81 3.95
C LEU A 162 10.39 -20.91 2.76
N ASP A 163 9.93 -21.50 1.65
CA ASP A 163 10.64 -21.47 0.37
C ASP A 163 10.30 -20.22 -0.47
N SER A 164 10.99 -20.03 -1.59
CA SER A 164 10.77 -18.87 -2.48
C SER A 164 9.40 -18.87 -3.18
N THR A 165 8.66 -19.98 -3.13
CA THR A 165 7.30 -20.08 -3.68
C THR A 165 6.22 -19.73 -2.66
N GLY A 166 6.60 -19.43 -1.42
CA GLY A 166 5.69 -19.15 -0.32
C GLY A 166 5.10 -20.41 0.32
N ARG A 167 5.76 -21.57 0.20
CA ARG A 167 5.35 -22.82 0.85
C ARG A 167 6.18 -23.10 2.10
N PHE A 168 5.54 -23.68 3.10
CA PHE A 168 6.24 -24.05 4.34
C PHE A 168 7.16 -25.26 4.13
N VAL A 169 8.37 -25.16 4.68
CA VAL A 169 9.36 -26.24 4.67
C VAL A 169 9.17 -27.11 5.92
N LEU A 170 8.15 -27.98 5.89
CA LEU A 170 7.70 -28.79 7.06
C LEU A 170 8.71 -29.85 7.55
N ASP A 171 9.76 -30.09 6.78
CA ASP A 171 10.91 -30.90 7.22
C ASP A 171 11.71 -30.21 8.33
N LYS A 172 11.68 -28.88 8.39
CA LYS A 172 12.20 -28.12 9.53
C LYS A 172 11.21 -28.21 10.69
N LYS A 173 11.58 -28.95 11.73
CA LYS A 173 10.74 -29.18 12.90
C LYS A 173 10.77 -27.97 13.83
N THR A 174 9.60 -27.35 14.01
CA THR A 174 9.34 -26.34 15.04
C THR A 174 8.02 -26.69 15.75
N ALA A 175 7.90 -26.31 17.02
CA ALA A 175 6.65 -26.46 17.78
C ALA A 175 5.54 -25.50 17.29
N ARG A 176 5.88 -24.55 16.40
CA ARG A 176 4.97 -23.52 15.89
C ARG A 176 4.08 -23.98 14.74
N TRP A 177 4.34 -25.16 14.16
CA TRP A 177 3.47 -25.74 13.13
C TRP A 177 2.17 -26.25 13.73
N ARG A 178 1.05 -25.79 13.20
CA ARG A 178 -0.29 -26.23 13.63
C ARG A 178 -1.26 -26.27 12.46
N GLU A 179 -2.14 -27.27 12.46
CA GLU A 179 -3.29 -27.27 11.56
C GLU A 179 -4.42 -26.42 12.16
N ILE A 180 -4.85 -25.40 11.43
CA ILE A 180 -5.95 -24.49 11.81
C ILE A 180 -6.91 -24.42 10.62
N ASN A 181 -8.19 -24.73 10.86
CA ASN A 181 -9.24 -24.75 9.83
C ASN A 181 -8.88 -25.60 8.59
N GLY A 182 -8.20 -26.73 8.79
CA GLY A 182 -7.77 -27.63 7.70
C GLY A 182 -6.59 -27.12 6.87
N ARG A 183 -5.87 -26.10 7.36
CA ARG A 183 -4.66 -25.55 6.72
C ARG A 183 -3.49 -25.57 7.69
N MET A 184 -2.30 -25.87 7.17
CA MET A 184 -1.09 -25.70 7.94
C MET A 184 -0.82 -24.21 8.18
N ALA A 185 -0.42 -23.88 9.40
CA ALA A 185 -0.14 -22.53 9.86
C ALA A 185 1.14 -22.47 10.70
N TYR A 186 1.82 -21.34 10.63
CA TYR A 186 2.82 -20.93 11.62
C TYR A 186 2.12 -20.11 12.71
N VAL A 187 2.13 -20.62 13.95
CA VAL A 187 1.56 -19.91 15.11
C VAL A 187 2.64 -18.98 15.67
N LEU A 188 2.44 -17.67 15.55
CA LEU A 188 3.35 -16.68 16.14
C LEU A 188 3.10 -16.54 17.64
N ASP A 189 1.83 -16.34 18.01
CA ASP A 189 1.40 -16.20 19.39
C ASP A 189 0.24 -17.16 19.67
N GLU A 190 0.32 -17.85 20.82
CA GLU A 190 -0.66 -18.84 21.24
C GLU A 190 -1.99 -18.21 21.69
N GLY A 191 -1.97 -16.90 21.98
CA GLY A 191 -3.04 -16.20 22.68
C GLY A 191 -3.03 -16.52 24.18
N VAL A 192 -3.34 -15.53 25.00
CA VAL A 192 -3.43 -15.68 26.47
C VAL A 192 -4.84 -15.30 26.93
N ASN A 193 -5.33 -15.94 28.00
CA ASN A 193 -6.60 -15.59 28.66
C ASN A 193 -7.84 -15.59 27.74
N GLY A 194 -7.94 -16.55 26.82
CA GLY A 194 -9.10 -16.70 25.93
C GLY A 194 -9.05 -15.85 24.65
N GLN A 195 -7.93 -15.17 24.39
CA GLN A 195 -7.66 -14.57 23.08
C GLN A 195 -7.39 -15.67 22.04
N THR A 196 -7.80 -15.42 20.79
CA THR A 196 -7.50 -16.31 19.67
C THR A 196 -6.01 -16.27 19.34
N PRO A 197 -5.41 -17.41 18.97
CA PRO A 197 -4.01 -17.43 18.55
C PRO A 197 -3.79 -16.53 17.33
N THR A 198 -2.60 -15.95 17.24
CA THR A 198 -2.15 -15.18 16.09
C THR A 198 -1.27 -16.07 15.22
N TYR A 199 -1.73 -16.36 14.01
CA TYR A 199 -1.11 -17.34 13.11
C TYR A 199 -1.10 -16.86 11.66
N LEU A 200 -0.26 -17.49 10.85
CA LEU A 200 -0.14 -17.24 9.42
C LEU A 200 -0.24 -18.55 8.64
N THR A 201 -1.10 -18.60 7.63
CA THR A 201 -1.27 -19.77 6.74
C THR A 201 -0.59 -19.55 5.39
N GLU A 202 -0.36 -20.63 4.62
CA GLU A 202 0.15 -20.51 3.25
C GLU A 202 -0.80 -19.71 2.33
N LYS A 203 -2.11 -19.74 2.60
CA LYS A 203 -3.09 -18.91 1.86
C LYS A 203 -2.82 -17.43 2.10
N ASP A 204 -2.56 -17.05 3.33
CA ASP A 204 -2.27 -15.66 3.71
C ASP A 204 -0.97 -15.18 3.06
N ILE A 205 0.07 -16.04 3.05
CA ILE A 205 1.33 -15.78 2.35
C ILE A 205 1.08 -15.61 0.86
N HIS A 206 0.28 -16.49 0.26
CA HIS A 206 -0.05 -16.42 -1.16
C HIS A 206 -0.79 -15.12 -1.52
N ASN A 207 -1.73 -14.69 -0.68
CA ASN A 207 -2.41 -13.41 -0.83
C ASN A 207 -1.40 -12.25 -0.79
N LEU A 208 -0.51 -12.24 0.21
CA LEU A 208 0.54 -11.23 0.32
C LEU A 208 1.43 -11.18 -0.92
N LEU A 209 1.92 -12.33 -1.39
CA LEU A 209 2.79 -12.42 -2.57
C LEU A 209 2.06 -12.02 -3.85
N THR A 210 0.76 -12.28 -3.94
CA THR A 210 -0.08 -11.80 -5.06
C THR A 210 -0.14 -10.28 -5.06
N THR A 211 -0.36 -9.66 -3.89
CA THR A 211 -0.43 -8.20 -3.77
C THR A 211 0.91 -7.53 -4.03
N LYS A 212 1.98 -8.14 -3.51
CA LYS A 212 3.36 -7.76 -3.82
C LYS A 212 3.67 -7.83 -5.30
N ALA A 213 3.25 -8.90 -5.97
CA ALA A 213 3.47 -9.08 -7.40
C ALA A 213 2.76 -8.01 -8.24
N ALA A 214 1.55 -7.61 -7.86
CA ALA A 214 0.82 -6.52 -8.52
C ALA A 214 1.55 -5.18 -8.37
N MET A 215 2.05 -4.87 -7.17
CA MET A 215 2.83 -3.66 -6.90
C MET A 215 4.11 -3.62 -7.74
N ILE A 216 4.86 -4.73 -7.80
CA ILE A 216 6.07 -4.83 -8.62
C ILE A 216 5.75 -4.68 -10.11
N ALA A 217 4.68 -5.30 -10.59
CA ALA A 217 4.29 -5.20 -11.99
C ALA A 217 3.94 -3.75 -12.38
N ALA A 218 3.15 -3.06 -11.57
CA ALA A 218 2.78 -1.67 -11.86
C ALA A 218 3.98 -0.72 -11.77
N THR A 219 4.81 -0.84 -10.74
CA THR A 219 5.99 0.03 -10.59
C THR A 219 7.04 -0.22 -11.67
N THR A 220 7.24 -1.48 -12.08
CA THR A 220 8.11 -1.83 -13.21
C THR A 220 7.61 -1.23 -14.52
N ILE A 221 6.30 -1.35 -14.81
CA ILE A 221 5.69 -0.72 -15.99
C ILE A 221 5.86 0.79 -15.95
N LEU A 222 5.59 1.40 -14.81
CA LEU A 222 5.68 2.84 -14.63
C LEU A 222 7.11 3.35 -14.89
N ILE A 223 8.11 2.71 -14.30
CA ILE A 223 9.53 3.06 -14.48
C ILE A 223 9.97 2.85 -15.94
N ASN A 224 9.63 1.71 -16.54
CA ASN A 224 10.00 1.40 -17.92
C ASN A 224 9.34 2.33 -18.94
N SER A 225 8.12 2.81 -18.66
CA SER A 225 7.37 3.69 -19.57
C SER A 225 8.07 5.04 -19.83
N VAL A 226 8.91 5.48 -18.90
CA VAL A 226 9.67 6.74 -18.98
C VAL A 226 11.17 6.52 -19.15
N GLY A 227 11.63 5.27 -19.20
CA GLY A 227 13.03 4.92 -19.45
C GLY A 227 14.01 5.36 -18.34
N VAL A 228 13.53 5.51 -17.10
CA VAL A 228 14.36 5.85 -15.94
C VAL A 228 14.97 4.59 -15.35
N ALA A 229 16.24 4.62 -14.95
CA ALA A 229 16.84 3.52 -14.21
C ALA A 229 16.41 3.56 -12.75
N LEU A 230 16.25 2.38 -12.13
CA LEU A 230 15.83 2.26 -10.74
C LEU A 230 16.79 3.00 -9.77
N GLU A 231 18.08 3.02 -10.10
CA GLU A 231 19.15 3.67 -9.35
C GLU A 231 19.08 5.20 -9.39
N ASP A 232 18.40 5.76 -10.40
CA ASP A 232 18.21 7.21 -10.57
C ASP A 232 17.06 7.77 -9.72
N ILE A 233 16.26 6.90 -9.09
CA ILE A 233 15.19 7.31 -8.17
C ILE A 233 15.83 7.76 -6.85
N GLU A 234 15.76 9.05 -6.54
CA GLU A 234 16.36 9.67 -5.36
C GLU A 234 15.56 9.41 -4.10
N HIS A 235 14.23 9.47 -4.20
CA HIS A 235 13.31 9.29 -3.08
C HIS A 235 12.18 8.32 -3.43
N ILE A 236 11.91 7.39 -2.52
CA ILE A 236 10.76 6.49 -2.55
C ILE A 236 9.88 6.81 -1.36
N TYR A 237 8.80 7.54 -1.62
CA TYR A 237 7.78 7.85 -0.63
C TYR A 237 6.79 6.70 -0.55
N THR A 238 6.48 6.25 0.67
CA THR A 238 5.52 5.16 0.89
C THR A 238 4.39 5.65 1.77
N ALA A 239 3.18 5.64 1.23
CA ALA A 239 1.94 5.91 1.94
C ALA A 239 1.16 4.61 2.15
N GLY A 240 0.23 4.62 3.09
CA GLY A 240 -0.66 3.49 3.34
C GLY A 240 -0.92 3.26 4.81
N SER A 241 -2.15 2.85 5.15
CA SER A 241 -2.55 2.56 6.53
C SER A 241 -2.15 1.16 7.00
N PHE A 242 -1.74 0.30 6.07
CA PHE A 242 -1.41 -1.09 6.36
C PHE A 242 -0.02 -1.28 6.93
N GLY A 243 0.89 -0.32 6.76
CA GLY A 243 2.21 -0.38 7.35
C GLY A 243 2.80 1.01 7.49
N ILE A 244 2.48 1.67 8.61
CA ILE A 244 3.04 3.00 8.93
C ILE A 244 4.56 2.92 9.08
N HIS A 245 5.11 1.73 9.39
CA HIS A 245 6.54 1.48 9.56
C HIS A 245 6.98 0.16 8.90
N ILE A 246 6.81 0.05 7.58
CA ILE A 246 7.35 -1.10 6.82
C ILE A 246 8.87 -1.11 6.93
N ASP A 247 9.44 -2.23 7.36
CA ASP A 247 10.88 -2.41 7.36
C ASP A 247 11.42 -2.54 5.93
N VAL A 248 12.42 -1.72 5.60
CA VAL A 248 13.01 -1.74 4.27
C VAL A 248 13.73 -3.06 3.99
N ASP A 249 14.40 -3.67 4.97
CA ASP A 249 15.08 -4.96 4.73
C ASP A 249 14.07 -6.08 4.56
N SER A 250 13.02 -6.15 5.39
CA SER A 250 11.98 -7.16 5.23
C SER A 250 11.23 -7.01 3.90
N ALA A 251 10.86 -5.78 3.52
CA ALA A 251 10.22 -5.51 2.24
C ALA A 251 11.13 -5.82 1.05
N THR A 252 12.44 -5.53 1.15
CA THR A 252 13.42 -5.91 0.12
C THR A 252 13.60 -7.44 0.07
N THR A 253 13.60 -8.10 1.23
CA THR A 253 13.76 -9.56 1.35
C THR A 253 12.64 -10.30 0.63
N ILE A 254 11.39 -9.85 0.77
CA ILE A 254 10.26 -10.47 0.06
C ILE A 254 10.09 -9.97 -1.38
N GLY A 255 10.97 -9.07 -1.83
CA GLY A 255 10.93 -8.47 -3.16
C GLY A 255 9.78 -7.50 -3.39
N LEU A 256 9.28 -6.83 -2.34
CA LEU A 256 8.31 -5.73 -2.41
C LEU A 256 9.01 -4.41 -2.74
N TYR A 257 10.16 -4.16 -2.12
CA TYR A 257 10.97 -2.99 -2.39
C TYR A 257 12.18 -3.32 -3.27
N PRO A 258 12.58 -2.40 -4.15
CA PRO A 258 13.84 -2.52 -4.87
C PRO A 258 15.02 -2.46 -3.91
N LYS A 259 16.13 -3.10 -4.29
CA LYS A 259 17.37 -3.06 -3.52
C LYS A 259 18.08 -1.71 -3.68
N LEU A 260 17.65 -0.72 -2.91
CA LEU A 260 18.21 0.63 -2.85
C LEU A 260 18.65 0.98 -1.42
N PRO A 261 19.48 2.03 -1.22
CA PRO A 261 19.83 2.49 0.11
C PRO A 261 18.59 2.84 0.94
N LYS A 262 18.56 2.42 2.21
CA LYS A 262 17.40 2.58 3.10
C LYS A 262 16.98 4.04 3.26
N GLU A 263 17.95 4.94 3.21
CA GLU A 263 17.76 6.38 3.41
C GLU A 263 16.91 7.01 2.29
N ARG A 264 16.74 6.32 1.15
CA ARG A 264 15.85 6.75 0.08
C ARG A 264 14.37 6.49 0.37
N PHE A 265 14.05 5.60 1.32
CA PHE A 265 12.67 5.24 1.64
C PHE A 265 12.12 6.14 2.74
N ILE A 266 11.06 6.87 2.44
CA ILE A 266 10.46 7.87 3.32
C ILE A 266 8.99 7.50 3.54
N THR A 267 8.63 7.18 4.78
CA THR A 267 7.24 6.83 5.10
C THR A 267 6.41 8.05 5.44
N LEU A 268 5.26 8.19 4.78
CA LEU A 268 4.31 9.29 4.97
C LEU A 268 3.16 8.94 5.93
N GLY A 269 3.01 7.67 6.30
CA GLY A 269 1.81 7.18 6.96
C GLY A 269 0.59 7.30 6.04
N ASN A 270 -0.49 7.92 6.50
CA ASN A 270 -1.64 8.19 5.67
C ASN A 270 -1.42 9.46 4.81
N GLY A 271 -0.87 9.28 3.61
CA GLY A 271 -0.57 10.36 2.66
C GLY A 271 -1.80 11.18 2.29
N SER A 272 -2.96 10.54 2.09
CA SER A 272 -4.22 11.21 1.80
C SER A 272 -4.66 12.17 2.92
N LEU A 273 -4.61 11.73 4.17
CA LEU A 273 -4.97 12.58 5.30
C LEU A 273 -3.93 13.70 5.53
N ALA A 274 -2.65 13.39 5.34
CA ALA A 274 -1.56 14.35 5.48
C ALA A 274 -1.71 15.50 4.46
N GLY A 275 -1.98 15.19 3.19
CA GLY A 275 -2.19 16.19 2.15
C GLY A 275 -3.46 17.01 2.36
N ALA A 276 -4.57 16.37 2.77
CA ALA A 276 -5.81 17.06 3.10
C ALA A 276 -5.62 18.06 4.25
N ARG A 277 -4.88 17.67 5.29
CA ARG A 277 -4.50 18.57 6.38
C ARG A 277 -3.62 19.72 5.87
N ALA A 278 -2.69 19.45 4.96
CA ALA A 278 -1.81 20.47 4.40
C ALA A 278 -2.60 21.56 3.66
N ILE A 279 -3.59 21.20 2.84
CA ILE A 279 -4.48 22.15 2.18
C ILE A 279 -5.37 22.88 3.18
N LEU A 280 -5.89 22.18 4.20
CA LEU A 280 -6.73 22.80 5.22
C LEU A 280 -5.99 23.91 5.99
N LEU A 281 -4.69 23.73 6.22
CA LEU A 281 -3.82 24.70 6.88
C LEU A 281 -3.30 25.79 5.94
N ASN A 282 -3.23 25.52 4.64
CA ASN A 282 -2.82 26.48 3.62
C ASN A 282 -3.63 26.31 2.32
N ALA A 283 -4.65 27.16 2.15
CA ALA A 283 -5.55 27.11 1.00
C ALA A 283 -4.86 27.44 -0.35
N GLU A 284 -3.66 28.03 -0.37
CA GLU A 284 -2.91 28.28 -1.60
C GLU A 284 -2.45 26.96 -2.26
N ARG A 285 -2.29 25.89 -1.47
CA ARG A 285 -1.95 24.54 -1.95
C ARG A 285 -3.10 23.87 -2.73
N ILE A 286 -4.28 24.48 -2.81
CA ILE A 286 -5.33 24.04 -3.75
C ILE A 286 -4.83 24.15 -5.19
N ASN A 287 -4.12 25.25 -5.53
CA ASN A 287 -3.59 25.45 -6.87
C ASN A 287 -2.51 24.42 -7.20
N GLU A 288 -1.72 24.03 -6.20
CA GLU A 288 -0.72 22.95 -6.31
C GLU A 288 -1.40 21.61 -6.62
N ALA A 289 -2.49 21.26 -5.93
CA ALA A 289 -3.23 20.02 -6.19
C ALA A 289 -3.87 19.99 -7.58
N GLU A 290 -4.41 21.12 -8.04
CA GLU A 290 -4.92 21.27 -9.41
C GLU A 290 -3.78 21.14 -10.44
N HIS A 291 -2.64 21.78 -10.20
CA HIS A 291 -1.47 21.69 -11.08
C HIS A 291 -0.90 20.27 -11.17
N ILE A 292 -0.80 19.56 -10.04
CA ILE A 292 -0.37 18.16 -10.01
C ILE A 292 -1.31 17.30 -10.86
N ALA A 293 -2.63 17.44 -10.68
CA ALA A 293 -3.61 16.68 -11.46
C ALA A 293 -3.51 16.95 -12.97
N ASP A 294 -3.29 18.21 -13.36
CA ASP A 294 -3.13 18.61 -14.76
C ASP A 294 -1.80 18.14 -15.38
N THR A 295 -0.76 17.94 -14.56
CA THR A 295 0.58 17.51 -14.99
C THR A 295 0.67 15.99 -15.14
N ILE A 296 -0.13 15.23 -14.39
CA ILE A 296 -0.07 13.78 -14.40
C ILE A 296 -0.50 13.22 -15.76
N THR A 297 0.38 12.41 -16.33
CA THR A 297 0.04 11.48 -17.41
C THR A 297 -0.35 10.13 -16.79
N TYR A 298 -1.61 9.73 -16.94
CA TYR A 298 -2.11 8.48 -16.38
C TYR A 298 -1.98 7.31 -17.36
N LEU A 299 -1.35 6.22 -16.91
CA LEU A 299 -1.22 4.97 -17.64
C LEU A 299 -2.29 3.99 -17.17
N GLU A 300 -3.10 3.49 -18.12
CA GLU A 300 -4.15 2.53 -17.81
C GLU A 300 -3.58 1.11 -17.66
N LEU A 301 -3.44 0.66 -16.42
CA LEU A 301 -2.83 -0.63 -16.11
C LEU A 301 -3.65 -1.82 -16.59
N ASN A 302 -4.98 -1.70 -16.59
CA ASN A 302 -5.88 -2.82 -16.89
C ASN A 302 -5.71 -3.38 -18.31
N VAL A 303 -5.23 -2.54 -19.24
CA VAL A 303 -5.01 -2.92 -20.65
C VAL A 303 -3.52 -3.02 -21.00
N HIS A 304 -2.62 -2.87 -20.03
CA HIS A 304 -1.18 -2.88 -20.30
C HIS A 304 -0.71 -4.32 -20.64
N PRO A 305 -0.14 -4.55 -21.83
CA PRO A 305 0.14 -5.91 -22.32
C PRO A 305 1.17 -6.67 -21.47
N GLU A 306 2.13 -5.97 -20.88
CA GLU A 306 3.21 -6.58 -20.09
C GLU A 306 2.82 -6.90 -18.63
N PHE A 307 1.68 -6.39 -18.15
CA PHE A 307 1.33 -6.49 -16.72
C PHE A 307 1.27 -7.95 -16.25
N MET A 308 0.57 -8.80 -16.99
CA MET A 308 0.39 -10.20 -16.58
C MET A 308 1.69 -11.00 -16.59
N ASP A 309 2.65 -10.66 -17.45
CA ASP A 309 3.92 -11.37 -17.55
C ASP A 309 4.87 -10.98 -16.39
N ILE A 310 4.95 -9.68 -16.08
CA ILE A 310 5.72 -9.20 -14.93
C ILE A 310 5.07 -9.69 -13.63
N PHE A 311 3.74 -9.57 -13.52
CA PHE A 311 2.97 -10.04 -12.37
C PHE A 311 3.24 -11.51 -12.08
N ARG A 312 3.15 -12.40 -13.07
CA ARG A 312 3.42 -13.84 -12.87
C ARG A 312 4.85 -14.10 -12.40
N SER A 313 5.82 -13.37 -12.96
CA SER A 313 7.23 -13.49 -12.59
C SER A 313 7.51 -12.98 -11.19
N ALA A 314 6.73 -12.00 -10.71
CA ALA A 314 6.87 -11.39 -9.40
C ALA A 314 6.15 -12.14 -8.26
N ARG A 315 5.53 -13.30 -8.48
CA ARG A 315 4.80 -14.06 -7.43
C ARG A 315 5.67 -14.86 -6.47
N TYR A 316 6.99 -14.71 -6.59
CA TYR A 316 7.98 -15.40 -5.78
C TYR A 316 8.67 -14.39 -4.84
N ILE A 317 9.27 -14.93 -3.79
CA ILE A 317 10.23 -14.23 -2.92
C ILE A 317 11.61 -14.29 -3.56
#